data_AF-A0A2G8LQ61-F1
#
_entry.id   AF-A0A2G8LQ61-F1
#
_cell.length_a   1.000
_cell.length_b   1.000
_cell.length_c   1.000
_cell.angle_alpha   90.00
_cell.angle_beta   90.00
_cell.angle_gamma   90.00
#
_symmetry.space_group_name_H-M   'P 1'
#
loop_
_entity.id
_entity.type
_entity.pdbx_description
1 polymer ?
#
loop_
_entity_poly.entity_id
_entity_poly.type
_entity_poly.pdbx_seq_one_letter_code
_entity_poly.pdbx_strand_id
1 'polypeptide(L)'
;MDRSLKESHQLYNKCYPDGQVSSTFSKLRPSHVKTKQQAKYSGCLCEYCENIQLKINSANAQLSAIDAHSQHVKDPYALTSFTLCEKSTGEEFHKLICIMRECDTCGVDKIDMHLAPLLTQEEKQIQWKRWELVSTMYHSNKATKAVKKRSLIIKTGTVKDMIEELKVETVPFAQHLFNKDWQRKQELQYISPLLRTQLFC
;
A
#
# COMPACT_ATOMS: atom_id res chain seq x y z
N MET A 1 -15.46 9.51 10.11
CA MET A 1 -16.36 9.79 11.26
C MET A 1 -15.68 10.81 12.15
N ASP A 2 -16.03 12.08 12.04
CA ASP A 2 -15.35 13.15 12.81
C ASP A 2 -16.00 13.46 14.15
N ARG A 3 -17.20 12.94 14.42
CA ARG A 3 -17.90 13.11 15.69
C ARG A 3 -17.40 12.14 16.76
N SER A 4 -17.40 12.59 18.00
CA SER A 4 -17.18 11.77 19.19
C SER A 4 -18.35 10.81 19.43
N LEU A 5 -18.10 9.77 20.21
CA LEU A 5 -19.14 8.83 20.64
C LEU A 5 -20.26 9.55 21.41
N LYS A 6 -19.91 10.56 22.20
CA LYS A 6 -20.85 11.39 22.98
C LYS A 6 -21.77 12.20 22.07
N GLU A 7 -21.23 12.87 21.06
CA GLU A 7 -22.03 13.64 20.09
C GLU A 7 -22.96 12.73 19.27
N SER A 8 -22.47 11.55 18.90
CA SER A 8 -23.27 10.57 18.16
C SER A 8 -24.42 10.01 19.01
N HIS A 9 -24.18 9.79 20.30
CA HIS A 9 -25.17 9.33 21.27
C HIS A 9 -26.27 10.37 21.53
N GLN A 10 -25.88 11.63 21.71
CA GLN A 10 -26.82 12.75 21.88
C GLN A 10 -27.71 12.93 20.65
N LEU A 11 -27.14 12.81 19.44
CA LEU A 11 -27.90 12.91 18.20
C LEU A 11 -28.91 11.75 18.07
N TYR A 12 -28.49 10.53 18.37
CA TYR A 12 -29.36 9.35 18.33
C TYR A 12 -30.56 9.49 19.26
N ASN A 13 -30.34 9.87 20.53
CA ASN A 13 -31.42 10.05 21.50
C ASN A 13 -32.35 11.23 21.16
N LYS A 14 -31.88 12.20 20.37
CA LYS A 14 -32.73 13.28 19.82
C LYS A 14 -33.61 12.79 18.67
N CYS A 15 -33.10 11.89 17.83
CA CYS A 15 -33.84 11.32 16.70
C CYS A 15 -34.84 10.23 17.14
N TYR A 16 -34.52 9.47 18.19
CA TYR A 16 -35.35 8.37 18.71
C TYR A 16 -35.69 8.56 20.20
N PRO A 17 -36.58 9.51 20.54
CA PRO A 17 -36.92 9.81 21.93
C PRO A 17 -37.60 8.64 22.67
N ASP A 18 -38.37 7.80 21.96
CA ASP A 18 -39.10 6.67 22.54
C ASP A 18 -38.23 5.41 22.76
N GLY A 19 -37.00 5.42 22.22
CA GLY A 19 -36.06 4.29 22.25
C GLY A 19 -34.68 4.71 22.73
N GLN A 20 -34.60 5.60 23.73
CA GLN A 20 -33.33 6.11 24.23
C GLN A 20 -32.40 4.99 24.68
N VAL A 21 -31.17 5.04 24.19
CA VAL A 21 -30.13 4.08 24.55
C VAL A 21 -29.22 4.76 25.56
N SER A 22 -28.73 4.02 26.56
CA SER A 22 -27.86 4.56 27.60
C SER A 22 -26.38 4.29 27.28
N SER A 23 -25.57 3.85 28.25
CA SER A 23 -24.14 3.54 28.11
C SER A 23 -23.84 2.40 27.11
N THR A 24 -24.88 1.68 26.65
CA THR A 24 -24.79 0.59 25.67
C THR A 24 -24.83 1.05 24.22
N PHE A 25 -24.94 2.37 23.94
CA PHE A 25 -24.99 2.91 22.57
C PHE A 25 -23.86 2.42 21.66
N SER A 26 -22.65 2.25 22.20
CA SER A 26 -21.50 1.71 21.46
C SER A 26 -21.69 0.29 20.92
N LYS A 27 -22.59 -0.51 21.52
CA LYS A 27 -22.92 -1.89 21.12
C LYS A 27 -23.85 -1.94 19.91
N LEU A 28 -24.55 -0.85 19.60
CA LEU A 28 -25.40 -0.74 18.40
C LEU A 28 -24.58 -0.52 17.12
N ARG A 29 -23.26 -0.32 17.25
CA ARG A 29 -22.37 -0.24 16.10
C ARG A 29 -22.36 -1.58 15.36
N PRO A 30 -22.62 -1.61 14.04
CA PRO A 30 -22.49 -2.83 13.27
C PRO A 30 -21.07 -3.42 13.39
N SER A 31 -20.98 -4.74 13.50
CA SER A 31 -19.72 -5.47 13.71
C SER A 31 -18.69 -5.22 12.62
N HIS A 32 -19.13 -4.92 11.40
CA HIS A 32 -18.28 -4.63 10.25
C HIS A 32 -17.71 -3.21 10.22
N VAL A 33 -18.19 -2.30 11.08
CA VAL A 33 -17.66 -0.93 11.17
C VAL A 33 -16.42 -0.93 12.06
N LYS A 34 -15.27 -0.57 11.48
CA LYS A 34 -13.98 -0.47 12.19
C LYS A 34 -13.92 0.76 13.09
N THR A 35 -13.20 0.67 14.21
CA THR A 35 -12.97 1.81 15.11
C THR A 35 -11.93 2.78 14.56
N LYS A 36 -11.92 4.04 15.04
CA LYS A 36 -10.80 4.98 14.77
C LYS A 36 -9.43 4.38 15.10
N GLN A 37 -9.33 3.61 16.18
CA GLN A 37 -8.08 2.93 16.54
C GLN A 37 -7.64 1.89 15.50
N GLN A 38 -8.58 1.28 14.78
CA GLN A 38 -8.31 0.33 13.71
C GLN A 38 -8.02 1.01 12.37
N ALA A 39 -8.32 2.31 12.23
CA ALA A 39 -8.01 3.07 11.01
C ALA A 39 -6.51 3.18 10.74
N LYS A 40 -5.65 3.01 11.75
CA LYS A 40 -4.18 2.93 11.55
C LYS A 40 -3.75 1.70 10.73
N TYR A 41 -4.60 0.68 10.67
CA TYR A 41 -4.38 -0.51 9.85
C TYR A 41 -5.00 -0.37 8.44
N SER A 42 -5.39 0.85 8.03
CA SER A 42 -5.91 1.14 6.68
C SER A 42 -4.78 1.25 5.65
N GLY A 43 -3.89 0.27 5.63
CA GLY A 43 -2.80 0.13 4.66
C GLY A 43 -2.98 -1.17 3.86
N CYS A 44 -2.44 -1.19 2.65
CA CYS A 44 -2.30 -2.47 1.94
C CYS A 44 -1.09 -3.19 2.52
N LEU A 45 -1.32 -4.36 3.12
CA LEU A 45 -0.27 -5.24 3.64
C LEU A 45 -0.09 -6.45 2.71
N CYS A 46 -0.32 -6.26 1.40
CA CYS A 46 -0.09 -7.32 0.44
C CYS A 46 1.42 -7.49 0.22
N GLU A 47 1.82 -8.71 -0.14
CA GLU A 47 3.21 -9.05 -0.47
C GLU A 47 3.78 -8.11 -1.53
N TYR A 48 2.95 -7.68 -2.47
CA TYR A 48 3.37 -6.82 -3.57
C TYR A 48 3.78 -5.41 -3.10
N CYS A 49 2.93 -4.75 -2.30
CA CYS A 49 3.25 -3.45 -1.70
C CYS A 49 4.47 -3.55 -0.79
N GLU A 50 4.55 -4.60 0.01
CA GLU A 50 5.66 -4.79 0.96
C GLU A 50 6.99 -5.05 0.24
N ASN A 51 6.99 -5.87 -0.81
CA ASN A 51 8.21 -6.17 -1.58
C ASN A 51 8.76 -4.94 -2.30
N ILE A 52 7.91 -4.08 -2.84
CA ILE A 52 8.34 -2.80 -3.41
C ILE A 52 8.90 -1.89 -2.34
N GLN A 53 8.23 -1.77 -1.18
CA GLN A 53 8.73 -0.95 -0.07
C GLN A 53 10.10 -1.44 0.44
N LEU A 54 10.31 -2.75 0.56
CA LEU A 54 11.58 -3.33 0.98
C LEU A 54 12.72 -3.01 0.00
N LYS A 55 12.45 -3.03 -1.31
CA LYS A 55 13.43 -2.63 -2.33
C LYS A 55 13.70 -1.13 -2.33
N ILE A 56 12.68 -0.29 -2.15
CA ILE A 56 12.85 1.15 -1.94
C ILE A 56 13.76 1.42 -0.74
N ASN A 57 13.54 0.74 0.38
CA ASN A 57 14.36 0.90 1.57
C ASN A 57 15.83 0.50 1.31
N SER A 58 16.04 -0.59 0.56
CA SER A 58 17.37 -1.04 0.16
C SER A 58 18.06 -0.03 -0.77
N ALA A 59 17.34 0.50 -1.77
CA ALA A 59 17.83 1.53 -2.68
C ALA A 59 18.22 2.81 -1.91
N ASN A 60 17.36 3.28 -1.00
CA ASN A 60 17.64 4.46 -0.17
C ASN A 60 18.85 4.25 0.76
N ALA A 61 19.06 3.04 1.26
CA ALA A 61 20.25 2.71 2.04
C ALA A 61 21.52 2.79 1.18
N GLN A 62 21.47 2.32 -0.08
CA GLN A 62 22.58 2.46 -1.01
C GLN A 62 22.82 3.92 -1.41
N LEU A 63 21.76 4.71 -1.62
CA LEU A 63 21.86 6.14 -1.92
C LEU A 63 22.51 6.91 -0.76
N SER A 64 22.12 6.59 0.47
CA SER A 64 22.74 7.15 1.67
C SER A 64 24.22 6.81 1.78
N ALA A 65 24.63 5.61 1.37
CA ALA A 65 26.03 5.20 1.39
C ALA A 65 26.91 5.96 0.38
N ILE A 66 26.31 6.63 -0.60
CA ILE A 66 27.00 7.46 -1.61
C ILE A 66 26.61 8.96 -1.50
N ASP A 67 26.02 9.36 -0.37
CA ASP A 67 25.58 10.75 -0.09
C ASP A 67 24.58 11.33 -1.13
N ALA A 68 23.82 10.47 -1.81
CA ALA A 68 22.81 10.84 -2.82
C ALA A 68 21.40 10.95 -2.21
N HIS A 69 21.28 11.67 -1.10
CA HIS A 69 20.04 11.75 -0.32
C HIS A 69 18.86 12.40 -1.07
N SER A 70 19.13 13.27 -2.05
CA SER A 70 18.10 13.93 -2.86
C SER A 70 17.30 12.97 -3.75
N GLN A 71 17.82 11.77 -4.00
CA GLN A 71 17.19 10.74 -4.84
C GLN A 71 16.44 9.70 -4.00
N HIS A 72 16.25 9.95 -2.70
CA HIS A 72 15.48 9.06 -1.85
C HIS A 72 14.03 8.95 -2.34
N VAL A 73 13.60 7.72 -2.55
CA VAL A 73 12.21 7.42 -2.88
C VAL A 73 11.44 7.29 -1.57
N LYS A 74 10.47 8.18 -1.34
CA LYS A 74 9.74 8.26 -0.08
C LYS A 74 8.91 7.00 0.20
N ASP A 75 8.13 6.58 -0.77
CA ASP A 75 7.15 5.50 -0.64
C ASP A 75 6.78 4.93 -2.04
N PRO A 76 6.01 3.84 -2.12
CA PRO A 76 5.66 3.19 -3.38
C PRO A 76 4.76 4.05 -4.28
N TYR A 77 4.06 5.05 -3.72
CA TYR A 77 3.28 6.01 -4.51
C TYR A 77 4.20 7.00 -5.21
N ALA A 78 5.19 7.53 -4.49
CA ALA A 78 6.22 8.39 -5.08
C ALA A 78 6.97 7.64 -6.18
N LEU A 79 7.34 6.37 -5.94
CA LEU A 79 7.95 5.50 -6.94
C LEU A 79 7.13 5.45 -8.23
N THR A 80 5.85 5.09 -8.08
CA THR A 80 4.94 4.96 -9.22
C THR A 80 4.75 6.30 -9.93
N SER A 81 4.58 7.39 -9.18
CA SER A 81 4.27 8.72 -9.73
C SER A 81 5.32 9.23 -10.70
N PHE A 82 6.62 9.03 -10.44
CA PHE A 82 7.65 9.50 -11.39
C PHE A 82 7.75 8.62 -12.64
N THR A 83 7.26 7.37 -12.59
CA THR A 83 7.19 6.49 -13.77
C THR A 83 5.99 6.77 -14.67
N LEU A 84 5.10 7.67 -14.28
CA LEU A 84 3.90 8.06 -15.03
C LEU A 84 4.04 9.50 -15.53
N CYS A 85 3.22 9.88 -16.52
CA CYS A 85 3.08 11.29 -16.88
C CYS A 85 2.49 12.09 -15.71
N GLU A 86 2.81 13.38 -15.62
CA GLU A 86 2.21 14.28 -14.64
C GLU A 86 0.68 14.31 -14.78
N LYS A 87 0.01 14.52 -13.65
CA LYS A 87 -1.45 14.68 -13.61
C LYS A 87 -1.81 16.03 -14.23
N SER A 88 -2.94 16.09 -14.94
CA SER A 88 -3.44 17.37 -15.40
C SER A 88 -3.87 18.21 -14.19
N THR A 89 -3.82 19.54 -14.30
CA THR A 89 -4.18 20.44 -13.21
C THR A 89 -5.59 20.15 -12.69
N GLY A 90 -5.71 19.84 -11.41
CA GLY A 90 -6.99 19.53 -10.76
C GLY A 90 -7.43 18.05 -10.85
N GLU A 91 -6.69 17.18 -11.54
CA GLU A 91 -7.00 15.75 -11.58
C GLU A 91 -6.46 15.01 -10.35
N GLU A 92 -7.29 14.14 -9.78
CA GLU A 92 -6.92 13.30 -8.62
C GLU A 92 -5.98 12.14 -9.02
N PHE A 93 -6.18 11.58 -10.21
CA PHE A 93 -5.45 10.41 -10.72
C PHE A 93 -4.65 10.75 -11.97
N HIS A 94 -3.64 9.92 -12.26
CA HIS A 94 -2.96 9.98 -13.56
C HIS A 94 -3.90 9.48 -14.66
N LYS A 95 -3.61 9.83 -15.92
CA LYS A 95 -4.38 9.33 -17.07
C LYS A 95 -4.38 7.80 -17.09
N LEU A 96 -5.54 7.22 -17.42
CA LEU A 96 -5.72 5.76 -17.42
C LEU A 96 -4.70 5.04 -18.33
N ILE A 97 -4.40 5.61 -19.50
CA ILE A 97 -3.38 5.08 -20.42
C ILE A 97 -1.99 4.96 -19.77
N CYS A 98 -1.64 5.85 -18.85
CA CYS A 98 -0.37 5.78 -18.11
C CYS A 98 -0.44 4.69 -17.04
N ILE A 99 -1.55 4.63 -16.30
CA ILE A 99 -1.80 3.65 -15.24
C ILE A 99 -1.77 2.21 -15.79
N MET A 100 -2.34 2.01 -16.98
CA MET A 100 -2.38 0.73 -17.69
C MET A 100 -1.10 0.41 -18.48
N ARG A 101 -0.10 1.30 -18.45
CA ARG A 101 1.17 1.16 -19.19
C ARG A 101 1.02 1.06 -20.71
N GLU A 102 0.03 1.76 -21.25
CA GLU A 102 -0.24 1.89 -22.69
C GLU A 102 0.29 3.22 -23.26
N CYS A 103 0.96 4.03 -22.43
CA CYS A 103 1.51 5.33 -22.81
C CYS A 103 2.99 5.21 -23.21
N ASP A 104 3.32 5.63 -24.43
CA ASP A 104 4.69 5.52 -24.97
C ASP A 104 5.70 6.51 -24.37
N THR A 105 5.24 7.50 -23.61
CA THR A 105 6.07 8.61 -23.07
C THR A 105 6.44 8.46 -21.58
N CYS A 106 5.90 7.44 -20.91
CA CYS A 106 6.18 7.14 -19.51
C CYS A 106 6.37 5.65 -19.32
N GLY A 107 7.19 5.26 -18.35
CA GLY A 107 7.55 3.86 -18.17
C GLY A 107 8.40 3.66 -16.94
N VAL A 108 8.60 2.38 -16.61
CA VAL A 108 9.42 1.98 -15.46
C VAL A 108 10.91 2.28 -15.69
N ASP A 109 11.34 2.51 -16.93
CA ASP A 109 12.72 2.92 -17.23
C ASP A 109 13.07 4.31 -16.65
N LYS A 110 12.06 5.13 -16.30
CA LYS A 110 12.29 6.36 -15.53
C LYS A 110 12.86 6.09 -14.12
N ILE A 111 12.75 4.85 -13.61
CA ILE A 111 13.44 4.42 -12.38
C ILE A 111 14.96 4.54 -12.56
N ASP A 112 15.49 4.17 -13.72
CA ASP A 112 16.93 4.26 -13.99
C ASP A 112 17.42 5.71 -13.98
N MET A 113 16.61 6.61 -14.54
CA MET A 113 16.92 8.05 -14.51
C MET A 113 16.92 8.60 -13.08
N HIS A 114 15.95 8.21 -12.25
CA HIS A 114 15.86 8.67 -10.86
C HIS A 114 16.95 8.07 -9.97
N LEU A 115 17.28 6.79 -10.19
CA LEU A 115 18.30 6.04 -9.44
C LEU A 115 19.65 6.02 -10.15
N ALA A 116 19.90 6.94 -11.08
CA ALA A 116 21.15 7.03 -11.83
C ALA A 116 22.42 7.04 -10.94
N PRO A 117 22.44 7.68 -9.76
CA PRO A 117 23.59 7.59 -8.86
C PRO A 117 23.94 6.15 -8.45
N LEU A 118 22.94 5.27 -8.28
CA LEU A 118 23.17 3.86 -7.94
C LEU A 118 23.70 3.05 -9.11
N LEU A 119 23.30 3.40 -10.34
CA LEU A 119 23.74 2.70 -11.55
C LEU A 119 25.24 2.93 -11.84
N THR A 120 25.86 3.96 -11.26
CA THR A 120 27.33 4.10 -11.27
C THR A 120 28.05 2.96 -10.54
N GLN A 121 27.34 2.23 -9.68
CA GLN A 121 27.79 1.06 -8.92
C GLN A 121 26.94 -0.17 -9.26
N GLU A 122 26.49 -0.31 -10.51
CA GLU A 122 25.52 -1.34 -10.89
C GLU A 122 25.95 -2.77 -10.52
N GLU A 123 27.26 -3.08 -10.60
CA GLU A 123 27.84 -4.41 -10.28
C GLU A 123 28.10 -4.64 -8.78
N LYS A 124 27.88 -3.63 -7.94
CA LYS A 124 28.10 -3.75 -6.49
C LYS A 124 27.17 -4.80 -5.91
N GLN A 125 27.75 -5.74 -5.17
CA GLN A 125 26.99 -6.76 -4.45
C GLN A 125 26.26 -6.15 -3.26
N ILE A 126 24.96 -6.40 -3.20
CA ILE A 126 24.07 -5.96 -2.13
C ILE A 126 23.16 -7.10 -1.69
N GLN A 127 22.54 -6.89 -0.53
CA GLN A 127 21.50 -7.78 0.00
C GLN A 127 20.22 -6.99 0.19
N TRP A 128 19.10 -7.55 -0.26
CA TRP A 128 17.77 -6.96 -0.04
C TRP A 128 16.79 -8.02 0.45
N LYS A 129 15.77 -7.56 1.16
CA LYS A 129 14.73 -8.43 1.73
C LYS A 129 13.55 -8.50 0.76
N ARG A 130 12.90 -9.66 0.70
CA ARG A 130 11.62 -9.87 0.01
C ARG A 130 10.82 -10.98 0.67
N TRP A 131 9.51 -10.85 0.67
CA TRP A 131 8.59 -11.92 1.02
C TRP A 131 8.46 -12.90 -0.15
N GLU A 132 8.61 -14.18 0.15
CA GLU A 132 8.52 -15.25 -0.84
C GLU A 132 7.91 -16.53 -0.24
N LEU A 133 7.35 -17.38 -1.09
CA LEU A 133 6.79 -18.67 -0.70
C LEU A 133 7.90 -19.72 -0.67
N VAL A 134 8.39 -20.03 0.53
CA VAL A 134 9.48 -20.98 0.74
C VAL A 134 8.91 -22.36 1.09
N SER A 135 9.40 -23.40 0.41
CA SER A 135 9.05 -24.78 0.77
C SER A 135 9.89 -25.21 1.97
N THR A 136 9.25 -25.47 3.11
CA THR A 136 9.91 -25.94 4.33
C THR A 136 9.49 -27.37 4.62
N MET A 137 10.43 -28.23 5.00
CA MET A 137 10.12 -29.61 5.41
C MET A 137 9.63 -29.64 6.85
N TYR A 138 8.34 -29.92 7.04
CA TYR A 138 7.78 -30.13 8.36
C TYR A 138 7.93 -31.60 8.75
N HIS A 139 8.64 -31.85 9.84
CA HIS A 139 8.84 -33.19 10.38
C HIS A 139 7.81 -33.41 11.48
N SER A 140 6.81 -34.24 11.18
CA SER A 140 5.88 -34.79 12.16
C SER A 140 6.38 -36.18 12.58
N ASN A 141 6.07 -36.62 13.80
CA ASN A 141 6.39 -37.96 14.33
C ASN A 141 5.94 -39.13 13.43
N LYS A 142 5.15 -38.88 12.37
CA LYS A 142 4.66 -39.90 11.42
C LYS A 142 5.06 -39.67 9.95
N ALA A 143 5.57 -38.49 9.56
CA ALA A 143 5.98 -38.21 8.18
C ALA A 143 6.69 -36.85 8.03
N THR A 144 7.58 -36.75 7.04
CA THR A 144 8.10 -35.47 6.53
C THR A 144 7.20 -34.97 5.41
N LYS A 145 6.63 -33.76 5.56
CA LYS A 145 5.78 -33.12 4.54
C LYS A 145 6.37 -31.78 4.15
N ALA A 146 6.48 -31.53 2.85
CA ALA A 146 6.80 -30.20 2.34
C ALA A 146 5.60 -29.27 2.54
N VAL A 147 5.78 -28.20 3.31
CA VAL A 147 4.78 -27.14 3.53
C VAL A 147 5.32 -25.85 2.94
N LYS A 148 4.54 -25.20 2.10
CA LYS A 148 4.87 -23.89 1.55
C LYS A 148 4.48 -22.81 2.57
N LYS A 149 5.44 -22.04 3.04
CA LYS A 149 5.24 -20.95 4.01
C LYS A 149 5.77 -19.64 3.43
N ARG A 150 5.02 -18.55 3.62
CA ARG A 150 5.53 -17.20 3.33
C ARG A 150 6.57 -16.81 4.37
N SER A 151 7.75 -16.47 3.89
CA SER A 151 8.89 -16.09 4.74
C SER A 151 9.59 -14.89 4.14
N LEU A 152 10.11 -14.03 5.01
CA LEU A 152 10.98 -12.93 4.63
C LEU A 152 12.37 -13.50 4.38
N ILE A 153 12.81 -13.48 3.13
CA ILE A 153 14.13 -13.98 2.71
C ILE A 153 15.07 -12.81 2.45
N ILE A 154 16.37 -13.07 2.56
CA ILE A 154 17.44 -12.16 2.11
C ILE A 154 17.91 -12.69 0.77
N LYS A 155 17.77 -11.86 -0.27
CA LYS A 155 18.33 -12.12 -1.59
C LYS A 155 19.66 -11.38 -1.71
N THR A 156 20.63 -12.01 -2.37
CA THR A 156 21.94 -11.45 -2.68
C THR A 156 22.05 -11.32 -4.20
N GLY A 157 22.60 -10.21 -4.67
CA GLY A 157 22.83 -9.94 -6.09
C GLY A 157 23.43 -8.55 -6.28
N THR A 158 23.45 -8.08 -7.52
CA THR A 158 23.96 -6.75 -7.87
C THR A 158 22.92 -5.65 -7.59
N VAL A 159 23.35 -4.39 -7.58
CA VAL A 159 22.44 -3.23 -7.56
C VAL A 159 21.51 -3.27 -8.78
N LYS A 160 22.06 -3.65 -9.94
CA LYS A 160 21.31 -3.84 -11.18
C LYS A 160 20.17 -4.84 -11.03
N ASP A 161 20.45 -6.02 -10.46
CA ASP A 161 19.45 -7.07 -10.25
C ASP A 161 18.26 -6.57 -9.42
N MET A 162 18.54 -5.83 -8.34
CA MET A 162 17.51 -5.27 -7.47
C MET A 162 16.66 -4.21 -8.20
N ILE A 163 17.31 -3.32 -8.98
CA ILE A 163 16.61 -2.29 -9.76
C ILE A 163 15.74 -2.94 -10.84
N GLU A 164 16.21 -3.98 -11.51
CA GLU A 164 15.41 -4.67 -12.52
C GLU A 164 14.23 -5.44 -11.91
N GLU A 165 14.40 -6.07 -10.74
CA GLU A 165 13.25 -6.61 -10.02
C GLU A 165 12.24 -5.51 -9.66
N LEU A 166 12.72 -4.34 -9.22
CA LEU A 166 11.86 -3.20 -8.90
C LEU A 166 11.11 -2.70 -10.13
N LYS A 167 11.76 -2.64 -11.30
CA LYS A 167 11.14 -2.25 -12.58
C LYS A 167 10.05 -3.22 -12.99
N VAL A 168 10.35 -4.53 -13.01
CA VAL A 168 9.38 -5.59 -13.33
C VAL A 168 8.19 -5.53 -12.38
N GLU A 169 8.44 -5.39 -11.09
CA GLU A 169 7.38 -5.26 -10.09
C GLU A 169 6.63 -3.94 -10.23
N THR A 170 7.21 -2.85 -10.70
CA THR A 170 6.51 -1.55 -10.81
C THR A 170 5.57 -1.49 -12.02
N VAL A 171 5.70 -2.40 -13.00
CA VAL A 171 4.84 -2.43 -14.20
C VAL A 171 3.35 -2.61 -13.83
N PRO A 172 2.90 -3.71 -13.20
CA PRO A 172 1.50 -3.86 -12.79
C PRO A 172 1.12 -3.00 -11.57
N PHE A 173 2.10 -2.39 -10.91
CA PHE A 173 1.87 -1.77 -9.60
C PHE A 173 1.09 -0.46 -9.71
N ALA A 174 1.26 0.26 -10.82
CA ALA A 174 0.49 1.46 -11.12
C ALA A 174 -1.02 1.19 -11.09
N GLN A 175 -1.45 0.13 -11.79
CA GLN A 175 -2.84 -0.31 -11.78
C GLN A 175 -3.28 -0.82 -10.41
N HIS A 176 -2.41 -1.55 -9.69
CA HIS A 176 -2.70 -2.01 -8.33
C HIS A 176 -3.03 -0.85 -7.38
N LEU A 177 -2.19 0.20 -7.37
CA LEU A 177 -2.41 1.38 -6.54
C LEU A 177 -3.68 2.13 -6.94
N PHE A 178 -3.90 2.31 -8.25
CA PHE A 178 -5.11 2.94 -8.76
C PHE A 178 -6.37 2.18 -8.32
N ASN A 179 -6.42 0.86 -8.51
CA ASN A 179 -7.57 0.05 -8.13
C ASN A 179 -7.86 0.15 -6.64
N LYS A 180 -6.82 0.10 -5.80
CA LYS A 180 -6.94 0.24 -4.35
C LYS A 180 -7.54 1.61 -3.97
N ASP A 181 -7.01 2.68 -4.52
CA ASP A 181 -7.46 4.04 -4.19
C ASP A 181 -8.87 4.31 -4.74
N TRP A 182 -9.14 3.84 -5.96
CA TRP A 182 -10.48 3.91 -6.57
C TRP A 182 -11.50 3.16 -5.72
N GLN A 183 -11.22 1.90 -5.34
CA GLN A 183 -12.11 1.11 -4.47
C GLN A 183 -12.35 1.80 -3.14
N ARG A 184 -11.29 2.33 -2.50
CA ARG A 184 -11.42 3.10 -1.26
C ARG A 184 -12.29 4.34 -1.44
N LYS A 185 -12.15 5.05 -2.56
CA LYS A 185 -12.98 6.22 -2.88
C LYS A 185 -14.45 5.83 -3.04
N GLN A 186 -14.74 4.77 -3.79
CA GLN A 186 -16.10 4.24 -3.95
C GLN A 186 -16.69 3.81 -2.59
N GLU A 187 -15.90 3.11 -1.76
CA GLU A 187 -16.30 2.73 -0.40
C GLU A 187 -16.67 3.96 0.43
N LEU A 188 -15.84 5.00 0.45
CA LEU A 188 -16.13 6.24 1.17
C LEU A 188 -17.36 6.96 0.62
N GLN A 189 -17.55 6.96 -0.70
CA GLN A 189 -18.68 7.60 -1.36
C GLN A 189 -20.01 6.90 -1.09
N TYR A 190 -20.05 5.56 -1.02
CA TYR A 190 -21.30 4.81 -0.85
C TYR A 190 -21.56 4.38 0.60
N ILE A 191 -20.54 4.05 1.39
CA ILE A 191 -20.72 3.62 2.79
C ILE A 191 -20.92 4.83 3.71
N SER A 192 -20.27 5.98 3.47
CA SER A 192 -20.45 7.16 4.33
C SER A 192 -21.88 7.71 4.32
N PRO A 193 -22.59 7.79 3.18
CA PRO A 193 -23.99 8.22 3.18
C PRO A 193 -24.92 7.16 3.76
N LEU A 194 -24.73 5.86 3.46
CA LEU A 194 -25.61 4.81 3.99
C LEU A 194 -25.51 4.70 5.52
N LEU A 195 -24.32 4.80 6.10
CA LEU A 195 -24.16 4.92 7.56
C LEU A 195 -24.72 6.25 8.10
N ARG A 196 -24.68 7.35 7.32
CA ARG A 196 -25.36 8.61 7.68
C ARG A 196 -26.87 8.57 7.50
N THR A 197 -27.44 7.62 6.77
CA THR A 197 -28.90 7.56 6.55
C THR A 197 -29.55 6.54 7.49
N GLN A 198 -28.80 5.51 7.92
CA GLN A 198 -29.24 4.57 8.97
C GLN A 198 -28.97 5.06 10.40
N LEU A 199 -28.22 6.14 10.59
CA LEU A 199 -27.94 6.76 11.90
C LEU A 199 -28.57 8.15 12.06
N PHE A 200 -29.26 8.66 11.05
CA PHE A 200 -29.92 9.95 11.11
C PHE A 200 -31.39 9.74 10.77
N CYS A 201 -32.19 9.79 11.83
CA CYS A 201 -33.59 9.42 11.96
C CYS A 201 -33.88 7.96 12.17
#